data_AF-A0A835ZAN9-F1
#
_entry.id   AF-A0A835ZAN9-F1
#
_cell.length_a   1.000
_cell.length_b   1.000
_cell.length_c   1.000
_cell.angle_alpha   90.00
_cell.angle_beta   90.00
_cell.angle_gamma   90.00
#
_symmetry.space_group_name_H-M   'P 1'
#
loop_
_entity.id
_entity.type
_entity.pdbx_description
1 polymer ?
#
loop_
_entity_poly.entity_id
_entity_poly.type
_entity_poly.pdbx_seq_one_letter_code
_entity_poly.pdbx_strand_id
1 'polypeptide(L)' 'MQDWAATIICPGQYRPRQFEYHPYRENVLVFGTLKGEAVVANTNNEVLSEISTGLSKSKHDSILGLCWLRRHPALYVVGS' A
#
# COMPACT_ATOMS: atom_id res chain seq x y z
N MET A 1 -10.85 29.67 0.45
CA MET A 1 -10.73 28.35 -0.21
C MET A 1 -9.35 27.82 0.14
N GLN A 2 -9.24 26.58 0.57
CA GLN A 2 -7.95 25.95 0.82
C GLN A 2 -7.46 25.37 -0.51
N ASP A 3 -6.25 25.74 -0.94
CA ASP A 3 -5.66 25.21 -2.16
C ASP A 3 -5.12 23.80 -1.89
N TRP A 4 -5.61 22.83 -2.66
CA TRP A 4 -5.17 21.44 -2.58
C TRP A 4 -4.10 21.17 -3.63
N ALA A 5 -2.98 20.58 -3.22
CA ALA A 5 -1.95 20.07 -4.14
C ALA A 5 -2.09 18.54 -4.27
N ALA A 6 -1.77 18.01 -5.45
CA ALA A 6 -1.76 16.57 -5.71
C ALA A 6 -0.37 16.13 -6.20
N THR A 7 0.08 14.96 -5.74
CA THR A 7 1.31 14.32 -6.21
C THR A 7 1.04 12.84 -6.51
N ILE A 8 1.77 12.27 -7.47
CA ILE A 8 1.67 10.85 -7.81
C ILE A 8 2.68 10.08 -6.96
N ILE A 9 2.20 9.30 -6.00
CA ILE A 9 3.06 8.50 -5.12
C ILE A 9 3.64 7.26 -5.82
N CYS A 10 2.88 6.66 -6.74
CA CYS A 10 3.28 5.42 -7.38
C CYS A 10 2.82 5.38 -8.85
N PRO A 11 3.73 5.53 -9.83
CA PRO A 11 3.35 5.54 -11.24
C PRO A 11 3.17 4.13 -11.80
N GLY A 12 1.94 3.79 -12.20
CA GLY A 12 1.56 2.84 -13.27
C GLY A 12 1.90 1.35 -13.16
N GLN A 13 3.05 0.98 -12.58
CA GLN A 13 3.57 -0.38 -12.52
C GLN A 13 2.73 -1.29 -11.60
N TYR A 14 2.33 -0.74 -10.47
CA TYR A 14 1.71 -1.50 -9.38
C TYR A 14 0.18 -1.55 -9.47
N ARG A 15 -0.48 -0.61 -10.15
CA ARG A 15 -1.96 -0.53 -10.20
C ARG A 15 -2.59 -0.65 -8.79
N PRO A 16 -2.28 0.30 -7.88
CA PRO A 16 -2.80 0.28 -6.51
C PRO A 16 -4.33 0.33 -6.50
N ARG A 17 -4.96 -0.43 -5.59
CA ARG A 17 -6.42 -0.49 -5.43
C ARG A 17 -6.89 -0.09 -4.04
N GLN A 18 -6.09 -0.36 -3.02
CA GLN A 18 -6.37 -0.02 -1.62
C GLN A 18 -5.12 0.50 -0.95
N PHE A 19 -5.28 1.41 0.01
CA PHE A 19 -4.15 1.98 0.73
C PHE A 19 -4.54 2.34 2.16
N GLU A 20 -3.53 2.44 3.03
CA GLU A 20 -3.66 2.97 4.37
C GLU A 20 -2.35 3.64 4.79
N TYR A 21 -2.46 4.76 5.50
CA TYR A 21 -1.30 5.43 6.08
C TYR A 21 -0.82 4.70 7.32
N HIS A 22 0.50 4.78 7.56
CA HIS A 22 1.07 4.29 8.80
C HIS A 22 0.48 5.07 9.99
N PRO A 23 0.07 4.40 11.08
CA PRO A 23 -0.69 5.01 12.19
C PRO A 23 0.04 6.14 12.93
N TYR A 24 1.37 6.21 12.80
CA TYR A 24 2.22 7.21 13.46
C TYR A 24 3.22 7.93 12.53
N ARG A 25 3.24 7.63 11.23
CA ARG A 25 4.23 8.18 10.29
C ARG A 25 3.48 8.69 9.07
N GLU A 26 3.18 9.98 9.08
CA GLU A 26 2.36 10.64 8.05
C GLU A 26 2.90 10.51 6.63
N ASN A 27 4.23 10.38 6.50
CA ASN A 27 4.88 10.25 5.21
C ASN A 27 4.98 8.82 4.69
N VAL A 28 4.41 7.83 5.39
CA VAL A 28 4.47 6.41 5.00
C VAL A 28 3.05 5.88 4.81
N LEU A 29 2.85 5.13 3.74
CA LEU A 29 1.65 4.36 3.50
C LEU A 29 1.99 2.97 2.98
N VAL A 30 1.04 2.08 3.10
CA VAL A 30 1.05 0.78 2.42
C VAL A 30 -0.13 0.74 1.47
N PHE A 31 0.07 0.16 0.30
CA PHE A 31 -0.99 -0.08 -0.67
C PHE A 31 -0.96 -1.52 -1.19
N GLY A 32 -2.15 -2.04 -1.46
CA GLY A 32 -2.37 -3.31 -2.11
C GLY A 32 -2.62 -3.14 -3.60
N THR A 33 -2.14 -4.08 -4.40
CA THR A 33 -2.23 -4.03 -5.87
C THR A 33 -3.27 -4.98 -6.44
N LEU A 34 -3.55 -4.81 -7.73
CA LEU A 34 -4.33 -5.76 -8.53
C LEU A 34 -3.64 -7.10 -8.81
N LYS A 35 -2.34 -7.25 -8.50
CA LYS A 35 -1.57 -8.47 -8.77
C LYS A 35 -1.14 -9.19 -7.47
N GLY A 36 -1.62 -8.74 -6.32
CA GLY A 36 -1.37 -9.40 -5.03
C GLY A 36 -0.06 -8.98 -4.36
N GLU A 37 0.50 -7.84 -4.75
CA GLU A 37 1.60 -7.20 -4.03
C GLU A 37 1.05 -6.27 -2.94
N ALA A 38 1.73 -6.25 -1.80
CA ALA A 38 1.60 -5.20 -0.80
C ALA A 38 2.90 -4.39 -0.80
N VAL A 39 2.78 -3.08 -0.96
CA VAL A 39 3.91 -2.18 -1.16
C VAL A 39 3.85 -1.08 -0.12
N VAL A 40 4.92 -0.94 0.65
CA VAL A 40 5.13 0.20 1.55
C VAL A 40 5.91 1.25 0.79
N ALA A 41 5.39 2.48 0.74
CA ALA A 41 6.00 3.60 0.07
C ALA A 41 5.95 4.86 0.95
N ASN A 42 6.70 5.87 0.56
CA ASN A 42 6.59 7.19 1.16
C ASN A 42 5.98 8.23 0.20
N THR A 43 5.66 9.40 0.73
CA THR A 43 5.09 10.53 -0.04
C THR A 43 6.05 11.18 -1.02
N ASN A 44 7.32 10.75 -1.06
CA ASN A 44 8.34 11.18 -2.02
C ASN A 44 8.48 10.21 -3.21
N ASN A 45 7.53 9.29 -3.36
CA ASN A 45 7.47 8.30 -4.44
C ASN A 45 8.53 7.20 -4.33
N GLU A 46 9.04 6.95 -3.12
CA GLU A 46 10.04 5.92 -2.86
C GLU A 46 9.36 4.66 -2.32
N VAL A 47 9.67 3.51 -2.91
CA VAL A 47 9.28 2.20 -2.40
C VAL A 47 10.23 1.82 -1.26
N LEU A 48 9.67 1.62 -0.06
CA LEU A 48 10.41 1.24 1.14
C LEU A 48 10.45 -0.28 1.34
N SER A 49 9.39 -0.97 0.92
CA SER A 49 9.29 -2.43 1.00
C SER A 49 8.23 -2.93 0.02
N GLU A 50 8.43 -4.12 -0.53
CA GLU A 50 7.47 -4.80 -1.39
C GLU A 50 7.44 -6.27 -1.00
N ILE A 51 6.23 -6.80 -0.82
CA ILE A 51 6.00 -8.22 -0.62
C ILE A 51 4.94 -8.73 -1.57
N SER A 52 5.31 -9.71 -2.39
CA SER A 52 4.33 -10.52 -3.10
C SER A 52 3.72 -11.47 -2.09
N THR A 53 2.41 -11.33 -1.85
CA THR A 53 1.74 -12.07 -0.78
C THR A 53 1.71 -13.57 -1.03
N GLY A 54 1.93 -14.01 -2.28
CA GLY A 54 1.93 -15.42 -2.66
C GLY A 54 0.60 -16.13 -2.35
N LEU A 55 -0.44 -15.34 -2.05
CA LEU A 55 -1.74 -15.82 -1.56
C LEU A 55 -2.47 -16.69 -2.59
N SER A 56 -2.03 -16.68 -3.85
CA SER A 56 -2.60 -17.50 -4.91
C SER A 56 -1.62 -17.92 -5.97
N LYS A 57 -1.86 -19.13 -6.47
CA LYS A 57 -1.19 -19.70 -7.65
C LYS A 57 -1.68 -19.06 -8.96
N SER A 58 -2.74 -18.25 -8.90
CA SER A 58 -3.31 -17.54 -10.04
C SER A 58 -2.82 -16.09 -10.06
N LYS A 59 -2.53 -15.55 -11.26
CA LYS A 59 -2.01 -14.18 -11.46
C LYS A 59 -3.03 -13.06 -11.16
N HIS A 60 -4.10 -13.35 -10.43
CA HIS A 60 -5.30 -12.49 -10.34
C HIS A 60 -5.79 -12.19 -8.92
N ASP A 61 -5.04 -12.53 -7.89
CA ASP A 61 -5.41 -12.24 -6.50
C ASP A 61 -5.12 -10.79 -6.15
N SER A 62 -6.11 -9.92 -6.37
CA SER A 62 -6.02 -8.52 -5.99
C SER A 62 -6.14 -8.35 -4.49
N ILE A 63 -5.37 -7.46 -3.88
CA ILE A 63 -5.58 -7.11 -2.47
C ILE A 63 -6.89 -6.31 -2.31
N LEU A 64 -7.81 -6.86 -1.52
CA LEU A 64 -9.16 -6.36 -1.22
C LEU A 64 -9.37 -5.97 0.25
N GLY A 65 -8.42 -6.30 1.12
CA GLY A 65 -8.36 -5.76 2.47
C GLY A 65 -6.94 -5.36 2.83
N LEU A 66 -6.80 -4.23 3.51
CA LEU A 66 -5.53 -3.75 4.03
C LEU A 66 -5.79 -3.07 5.37
N CYS A 67 -5.02 -3.45 6.40
CA CYS A 67 -5.14 -2.87 7.74
C CYS A 67 -3.77 -2.75 8.42
N TRP A 68 -3.34 -1.53 8.76
CA TRP A 68 -2.15 -1.30 9.56
C TRP A 68 -2.44 -1.56 11.04
N LEU A 69 -1.61 -2.35 11.71
CA LEU A 69 -1.81 -2.63 13.13
C LEU A 69 -1.35 -1.44 13.99
N ARG A 70 -2.31 -0.65 14.51
CA ARG A 70 -2.01 0.49 15.38
C ARG A 70 -1.14 0.15 16.60
N ARG A 71 -1.38 -0.99 17.27
CA ARG A 71 -0.58 -1.40 18.45
C ARG A 71 0.77 -2.03 18.09
N HIS A 72 0.91 -2.50 16.86
CA HIS A 72 2.12 -3.14 16.34
C HIS A 72 2.49 -2.53 14.98
N PRO A 73 2.93 -1.26 14.94
CA PRO A 73 3.07 -0.50 13.70
C PRO A 73 4.16 -1.02 12.75
N ALA A 74 4.93 -2.05 13.13
CA ALA A 74 5.79 -2.77 12.21
C ALA A 74 5.04 -3.78 11.32
N LEU A 75 3.74 -4.02 11.58
CA LEU A 75 2.94 -5.05 10.95
C LEU A 75 1.68 -4.46 10.31
N TYR A 76 1.27 -5.07 9.20
CA TYR A 76 0.00 -4.83 8.53
C TYR A 76 -0.60 -6.17 8.09
N VAL A 77 -1.93 -6.21 7.97
CA VAL A 77 -2.70 -7.36 7.51
C VAL A 77 -3.20 -7.07 6.10
N VAL A 78 -3.15 -8.08 5.24
CA VAL A 78 -3.70 -8.02 3.88
C VAL A 78 -4.68 -9.16 3.67
N GLY A 79 -5.73 -8.89 2.91
CA GLY A 79 -6.69 -9.88 2.41
C GLY A 79 -6.82 -9.75 0.91
N SER A 80 -6.91 -10.89 0.20
CA SER A 80 -7.15 -10.95 -1.24
C SER A 80 -8.59 -11.32 -1.56
#